data_AF-A0A359D2A2-F1
#
_entry.id   AF-A0A359D2A2-F1
#
_cell.length_a   1.000
_cell.length_b   1.000
_cell.length_c   1.000
_cell.angle_alpha   90.00
_cell.angle_beta   90.00
_cell.angle_gamma   90.00
#
_symmetry.space_group_name_H-M   'P 1'
#
loop_
_entity.id
_entity.type
_entity.pdbx_description
1 polymer ?
#
loop_
_entity_poly.entity_id
_entity_poly.type
_entity_poly.pdbx_seq_one_letter_code
_entity_poly.pdbx_strand_id
1 'polypeptide(L)'
;MKKIFFITIIAILSCVFFQCNNNPPDKIEEKQELDSISKINDCAGLDTIQEEEMTEEQFREYIRVYKMPEVNHLRKVFDFINKTNDSVRIEKFIDAGNVLANCVDSVIKYKNYTLSKFTVLWVKEFRGGGYILTIIFQNDTYKIFNAWVYQLADGNYELRSFHQKEMSECEIKILNKIYGKSFNDTVNCI
;
A
#
# COMPACT_ATOMS: atom_id res chain seq x y z
N MET A 1 -48.80 24.44 -23.62
CA MET A 1 -47.76 25.49 -23.62
C MET A 1 -46.53 24.95 -22.92
N LYS A 2 -45.41 24.86 -23.65
CA LYS A 2 -44.11 24.34 -23.19
C LYS A 2 -43.46 25.33 -22.22
N LYS A 3 -42.87 24.87 -21.11
CA LYS A 3 -41.88 25.64 -20.36
C LYS A 3 -40.53 24.93 -20.43
N ILE A 4 -39.57 25.71 -20.89
CA ILE A 4 -38.23 25.38 -21.37
C ILE A 4 -37.26 25.38 -20.18
N PHE A 5 -36.35 24.41 -20.17
CA PHE A 5 -35.16 24.34 -19.32
C PHE A 5 -34.25 25.55 -19.57
N PHE A 6 -33.79 26.22 -18.52
CA PHE A 6 -32.62 27.10 -18.59
C PHE A 6 -31.60 26.67 -17.55
N ILE A 7 -30.50 26.12 -18.08
CA ILE A 7 -29.23 25.88 -17.40
C ILE A 7 -28.60 27.25 -17.15
N THR A 8 -28.19 27.51 -15.91
CA THR A 8 -27.36 28.69 -15.60
C THR A 8 -25.99 28.21 -15.14
N ILE A 9 -25.02 28.30 -16.04
CA ILE A 9 -23.59 28.20 -15.78
C ILE A 9 -23.19 29.49 -15.06
N ILE A 10 -22.62 29.37 -13.86
CA ILE A 10 -21.84 30.46 -13.26
C ILE A 10 -20.41 29.97 -13.10
N ALA A 11 -19.56 30.43 -14.02
CA ALA A 11 -18.12 30.40 -13.91
C ALA A 11 -17.65 31.81 -13.50
N ILE A 12 -16.95 31.91 -12.36
CA ILE A 12 -16.09 33.05 -11.99
C ILE A 12 -14.88 32.42 -11.27
N LEU A 13 -13.80 32.09 -11.98
CA LEU A 13 -12.57 32.89 -12.20
C LEU A 13 -11.95 33.55 -10.95
N SER A 14 -10.96 32.83 -10.38
CA SER A 14 -9.65 33.28 -9.90
C SER A 14 -9.53 34.38 -8.82
N CYS A 15 -9.01 33.99 -7.65
CA CYS A 15 -7.86 34.66 -7.05
C CYS A 15 -6.94 33.64 -6.35
N VAL A 16 -5.66 33.76 -6.67
CA VAL A 16 -4.52 33.04 -6.12
C VAL A 16 -4.40 33.34 -4.62
N PHE A 17 -4.46 32.30 -3.79
CA PHE A 17 -3.58 32.17 -2.65
C PHE A 17 -3.19 30.69 -2.55
N PHE A 18 -2.01 30.39 -3.12
CA PHE A 18 -1.22 29.23 -2.80
C PHE A 18 -0.80 29.37 -1.32
N GLN A 19 -1.67 28.94 -0.41
CA GLN A 19 -1.25 28.49 0.90
C GLN A 19 -1.38 26.97 0.85
N CYS A 20 -0.23 26.29 0.82
CA CYS A 20 -0.15 24.86 1.14
C CYS A 20 -0.79 24.69 2.52
N ASN A 21 -2.06 24.32 2.54
CA ASN A 21 -2.75 23.94 3.75
C ASN A 21 -2.13 22.59 4.14
N ASN A 22 -1.18 22.62 5.07
CA ASN A 22 -0.54 21.45 5.68
C ASN A 22 -1.52 20.73 6.64
N ASN A 23 -2.79 20.63 6.26
CA ASN A 23 -3.70 19.75 6.96
C ASN A 23 -3.56 18.38 6.29
N PRO A 24 -3.13 17.33 7.03
CA PRO A 24 -3.21 15.97 6.51
C PRO A 24 -4.65 15.71 6.06
N PRO A 25 -4.86 15.02 4.94
CA PRO A 25 -6.22 14.69 4.51
C PRO A 25 -6.93 13.97 5.65
N ASP A 26 -8.14 14.44 5.95
CA ASP A 26 -8.99 13.88 6.97
C ASP A 26 -9.05 12.36 6.84
N LYS A 27 -9.02 11.73 8.02
CA LYS A 27 -9.14 10.29 8.30
C LYS A 27 -9.80 9.54 7.14
N ILE A 28 -9.03 8.65 6.52
CA ILE A 28 -9.57 7.54 5.74
C ILE A 28 -10.66 6.92 6.61
N GLU A 29 -11.90 6.86 6.11
CA GLU A 29 -12.98 6.04 6.65
C GLU A 29 -12.62 4.56 6.46
N GLU A 30 -11.57 4.14 7.16
CA GLU A 30 -10.85 2.87 7.05
C GLU A 30 -11.59 1.74 7.77
N LYS A 31 -12.66 2.06 8.48
CA LYS A 31 -13.28 1.16 9.46
C LYS A 31 -14.46 0.35 8.92
N GLN A 32 -15.07 0.76 7.80
CA GLN A 32 -16.35 0.20 7.37
C GLN A 32 -16.21 -0.97 6.38
N GLU A 33 -15.17 -1.01 5.55
CA GLU A 33 -14.98 -2.10 4.56
C GLU A 33 -14.32 -3.37 5.14
N LEU A 34 -13.35 -3.25 6.04
CA LEU A 34 -12.61 -4.42 6.57
C LEU A 34 -13.33 -5.17 7.70
N ASP A 35 -14.13 -4.47 8.52
CA ASP A 35 -15.05 -5.13 9.48
C ASP A 35 -16.15 -5.94 8.75
N SER A 36 -16.36 -5.66 7.46
CA SER A 36 -17.27 -6.39 6.59
C SER A 36 -16.60 -7.63 5.99
N ILE A 37 -15.33 -7.53 5.56
CA ILE A 37 -14.57 -8.66 4.97
C ILE A 37 -14.18 -9.71 6.03
N SER A 38 -13.78 -9.28 7.23
CA SER A 38 -13.41 -10.20 8.33
C SER A 38 -14.59 -10.99 8.93
N LYS A 39 -15.84 -10.64 8.56
CA LYS A 39 -17.05 -11.40 8.93
C LYS A 39 -17.45 -12.45 7.89
N ILE A 40 -16.76 -12.51 6.75
CA ILE A 40 -17.02 -13.50 5.69
C ILE A 40 -16.24 -14.77 6.03
N ASN A 41 -16.76 -15.53 6.99
CA ASN A 41 -16.19 -16.82 7.40
C ASN A 41 -16.41 -17.93 6.37
N ASP A 42 -17.27 -17.71 5.36
CA ASP A 42 -17.58 -18.68 4.32
C ASP A 42 -17.40 -18.07 2.93
N CYS A 43 -16.79 -18.83 2.02
CA CYS A 43 -16.71 -18.52 0.58
C CYS A 43 -18.08 -18.38 -0.12
N ALA A 44 -19.18 -18.60 0.62
CA ALA A 44 -20.54 -18.48 0.15
C ALA A 44 -20.86 -17.01 -0.17
N GLY A 45 -20.87 -16.67 -1.46
CA GLY A 45 -21.08 -15.30 -1.94
C GLY A 45 -19.93 -14.73 -2.77
N LEU A 46 -18.85 -15.50 -3.02
CA LEU A 46 -17.80 -15.09 -3.97
C LEU A 46 -18.37 -14.76 -5.36
N ASP A 47 -19.43 -15.45 -5.79
CA ASP A 47 -20.08 -15.20 -7.08
C ASP A 47 -20.84 -13.87 -7.12
N THR A 48 -21.24 -13.33 -5.96
CA THR A 48 -21.99 -12.07 -5.87
C THR A 48 -21.12 -10.83 -5.75
N ILE A 49 -19.83 -10.97 -5.43
CA ILE A 49 -18.88 -9.86 -5.38
C ILE A 49 -18.61 -9.41 -6.81
N GLN A 50 -19.01 -8.20 -7.20
CA GLN A 50 -18.65 -7.68 -8.51
C GLN A 50 -17.20 -7.19 -8.50
N GLU A 51 -16.52 -7.35 -9.62
CA GLU A 51 -15.23 -6.71 -9.84
C GLU A 51 -15.48 -5.19 -9.90
N GLU A 52 -15.00 -4.46 -8.90
CA GLU A 52 -15.15 -3.02 -8.86
C GLU A 52 -14.00 -2.36 -9.59
N GLU A 53 -14.33 -1.49 -10.55
CA GLU A 53 -13.35 -0.60 -11.14
C GLU A 53 -13.08 0.55 -10.16
N MET A 54 -11.81 0.79 -9.86
CA MET A 54 -11.41 1.96 -9.09
C MET A 54 -11.91 3.23 -9.78
N THR A 55 -12.57 4.08 -9.02
CA THR A 55 -12.89 5.44 -9.43
C THR A 55 -11.61 6.22 -9.72
N GLU A 56 -11.70 7.29 -10.50
CA GLU A 56 -10.54 8.14 -10.81
C GLU A 56 -9.89 8.74 -9.54
N GLU A 57 -10.69 9.00 -8.52
CA GLU A 57 -10.21 9.47 -7.22
C GLU A 57 -9.42 8.39 -6.48
N GLN A 58 -9.96 7.18 -6.38
CA GLN A 58 -9.24 6.03 -5.83
C GLN A 58 -7.96 5.74 -6.62
N PHE A 59 -7.96 5.91 -7.94
CA PHE A 59 -6.76 5.77 -8.76
C PHE A 59 -5.71 6.84 -8.44
N ARG A 60 -6.10 8.12 -8.35
CA ARG A 60 -5.14 9.17 -7.95
C ARG A 60 -4.56 8.94 -6.56
N GLU A 61 -5.36 8.44 -5.61
CA GLU A 61 -4.90 8.11 -4.27
C GLU A 61 -3.94 6.92 -4.28
N TYR A 62 -4.27 5.87 -5.04
CA TYR A 62 -3.38 4.74 -5.28
C TYR A 62 -2.00 5.19 -5.80
N ILE A 63 -1.95 6.11 -6.77
CA ILE A 63 -0.68 6.68 -7.26
C ILE A 63 0.05 7.49 -6.17
N ARG A 64 -0.70 8.20 -5.31
CA ARG A 64 -0.12 8.99 -4.22
C ARG A 64 0.58 8.11 -3.19
N VAL A 65 0.01 6.95 -2.86
CA VAL A 65 0.61 5.98 -1.93
C VAL A 65 2.05 5.62 -2.34
N TYR A 66 2.31 5.43 -3.63
CA TYR A 66 3.65 5.12 -4.13
C TYR A 66 4.65 6.26 -4.03
N LYS A 67 4.20 7.48 -3.73
CA LYS A 67 5.06 8.63 -3.46
C LYS A 67 5.38 8.78 -1.97
N MET A 68 4.74 7.99 -1.10
CA MET A 68 5.01 8.02 0.34
C MET A 68 6.46 7.63 0.64
N PRO A 69 7.16 8.37 1.53
CA PRO A 69 8.53 8.03 1.92
C PRO A 69 8.69 6.61 2.45
N GLU A 70 7.71 6.09 3.16
CA GLU A 70 7.69 4.75 3.74
C GLU A 70 7.70 3.66 2.65
N VAL A 71 6.89 3.84 1.61
CA VAL A 71 6.84 2.93 0.46
C VAL A 71 8.15 3.00 -0.33
N ASN A 72 8.70 4.20 -0.49
CA ASN A 72 10.01 4.39 -1.12
C ASN A 72 11.15 3.77 -0.32
N HIS A 73 11.09 3.83 1.01
CA HIS A 73 12.06 3.15 1.87
C HIS A 73 11.97 1.65 1.72
N LEU A 74 10.77 1.08 1.75
CA LEU A 74 10.55 -0.35 1.56
C LEU A 74 11.12 -0.83 0.21
N ARG A 75 10.90 -0.06 -0.86
CA ARG A 75 11.51 -0.31 -2.18
C ARG A 75 13.03 -0.36 -2.11
N LYS A 76 13.67 0.65 -1.49
CA LYS A 76 15.13 0.69 -1.34
C LYS A 76 15.67 -0.54 -0.61
N VAL A 77 14.98 -1.00 0.43
CA VAL A 77 15.35 -2.20 1.18
C VAL A 77 15.30 -3.44 0.28
N PHE A 78 14.19 -3.66 -0.43
CA PHE A 78 14.05 -4.80 -1.34
C PHE A 78 15.08 -4.76 -2.47
N ASP A 79 15.25 -3.59 -3.10
CA ASP A 79 16.26 -3.38 -4.14
C ASP A 79 17.67 -3.73 -3.67
N PHE A 80 18.04 -3.27 -2.47
CA PHE A 80 19.36 -3.52 -1.90
C PHE A 80 19.59 -5.01 -1.66
N ILE A 81 18.62 -5.69 -1.06
CA ILE A 81 18.70 -7.11 -0.72
C ILE A 81 18.70 -7.99 -1.99
N ASN A 82 17.98 -7.58 -3.03
CA ASN A 82 17.96 -8.27 -4.31
C ASN A 82 19.29 -8.13 -5.07
N LYS A 83 19.93 -6.95 -5.01
CA LYS A 83 21.21 -6.67 -5.68
C LYS A 83 22.42 -7.20 -4.92
N THR A 84 22.25 -7.61 -3.67
CA THR A 84 23.34 -8.03 -2.78
C THR A 84 23.21 -9.50 -2.39
N ASN A 85 24.28 -10.27 -2.60
CA ASN A 85 24.48 -11.62 -2.05
C ASN A 85 25.65 -11.66 -1.04
N ASP A 86 26.20 -10.51 -0.69
CA ASP A 86 27.36 -10.33 0.19
C ASP A 86 26.88 -10.01 1.61
N SER A 87 27.16 -10.92 2.55
CA SER A 87 26.76 -10.79 3.95
C SER A 87 27.35 -9.53 4.60
N VAL A 88 28.57 -9.14 4.24
CA VAL A 88 29.24 -7.94 4.79
C VAL A 88 28.52 -6.66 4.34
N ARG A 89 27.98 -6.65 3.12
CA ARG A 89 27.17 -5.53 2.65
C ARG A 89 25.81 -5.46 3.34
N ILE A 90 25.20 -6.62 3.61
CA ILE A 90 23.94 -6.69 4.36
C ILE A 90 24.16 -6.18 5.78
N GLU A 91 25.22 -6.58 6.46
CA GLU A 91 25.61 -6.05 7.78
C GLU A 91 25.76 -4.53 7.76
N LYS A 92 26.49 -3.97 6.79
CA LYS A 92 26.63 -2.51 6.66
C LYS A 92 25.30 -1.78 6.42
N PHE A 93 24.35 -2.43 5.75
CA PHE A 93 23.02 -1.85 5.50
C PHE A 93 22.16 -1.81 6.77
N ILE A 94 22.35 -2.79 7.66
CA ILE A 94 21.77 -2.86 9.01
C ILE A 94 22.40 -1.81 9.91
N ASP A 95 23.74 -1.74 9.94
CA ASP A 95 24.49 -0.78 10.77
C ASP A 95 24.15 0.67 10.40
N ALA A 96 23.78 0.91 9.15
CA ALA A 96 23.29 2.20 8.67
C ALA A 96 21.82 2.51 9.04
N GLY A 97 21.14 1.64 9.77
CA GLY A 97 19.78 1.86 10.29
C GLY A 97 18.66 1.69 9.27
N ASN A 98 18.91 1.09 8.09
CA ASN A 98 17.87 0.93 7.07
C ASN A 98 16.87 -0.19 7.42
N VAL A 99 17.35 -1.21 8.13
CA VAL A 99 16.58 -2.37 8.55
C VAL A 99 16.98 -2.70 9.98
N LEU A 100 15.99 -2.87 10.85
CA LEU A 100 16.24 -3.32 12.21
C LEU A 100 16.86 -4.72 12.16
N ALA A 101 17.92 -4.96 12.94
CA ALA A 101 18.73 -6.18 12.83
C ALA A 101 17.89 -7.49 12.86
N ASN A 102 16.86 -7.55 13.70
CA ASN A 102 15.97 -8.73 13.81
C ASN A 102 14.97 -8.89 12.65
N CYS A 103 14.82 -7.87 11.80
CA CYS A 103 13.93 -7.92 10.63
C CYS A 103 14.62 -8.53 9.41
N VAL A 104 15.96 -8.53 9.38
CA VAL A 104 16.76 -8.94 8.22
C VAL A 104 16.49 -10.39 7.84
N ASP A 105 16.49 -11.29 8.84
CA ASP A 105 16.21 -12.71 8.62
C ASP A 105 14.84 -12.92 7.97
N SER A 106 13.86 -12.09 8.33
CA SER A 106 12.53 -12.15 7.73
C SER A 106 12.53 -11.68 6.28
N VAL A 107 13.29 -10.63 5.95
CA VAL A 107 13.41 -10.18 4.55
C VAL A 107 14.17 -11.19 3.71
N ILE A 108 15.24 -11.80 4.24
CA ILE A 108 15.99 -12.86 3.57
C ILE A 108 15.11 -14.10 3.34
N LYS A 109 14.31 -14.50 4.35
CA LYS A 109 13.37 -15.63 4.25
C LYS A 109 12.40 -15.47 3.07
N TYR A 110 11.99 -14.26 2.77
CA TYR A 110 11.03 -13.94 1.71
C TYR A 110 11.65 -13.32 0.45
N LYS A 111 12.98 -13.43 0.27
CA LYS A 111 13.74 -12.82 -0.84
C LYS A 111 13.16 -13.16 -2.22
N ASN A 112 12.63 -14.37 -2.41
CA ASN A 112 12.04 -14.78 -3.70
C ASN A 112 10.79 -13.94 -4.07
N TYR A 113 10.07 -13.41 -3.08
CA TYR A 113 8.94 -12.51 -3.32
C TYR A 113 9.42 -11.08 -3.59
N THR A 114 10.43 -10.61 -2.86
CA THR A 114 10.96 -9.25 -2.98
C THR A 114 11.56 -8.94 -4.35
N LEU A 115 11.86 -9.96 -5.17
CA LEU A 115 12.28 -9.82 -6.57
C LEU A 115 11.13 -9.35 -7.50
N SER A 116 9.88 -9.53 -7.08
CA SER A 116 8.71 -9.10 -7.82
C SER A 116 8.28 -7.70 -7.41
N LYS A 117 7.56 -7.04 -8.32
CA LYS A 117 6.84 -5.81 -8.01
C LYS A 117 5.78 -6.10 -6.96
N PHE A 118 5.45 -5.10 -6.14
CA PHE A 118 4.38 -5.22 -5.15
C PHE A 118 3.32 -4.14 -5.30
N THR A 119 2.10 -4.51 -4.91
CA THR A 119 0.97 -3.60 -4.77
C THR A 119 0.77 -3.26 -3.31
N VAL A 120 0.60 -1.98 -2.98
CA VAL A 120 0.21 -1.57 -1.63
C VAL A 120 -1.31 -1.66 -1.55
N LEU A 121 -1.82 -2.56 -0.70
CA LEU A 121 -3.25 -2.74 -0.48
C LEU A 121 -3.78 -1.67 0.48
N TRP A 122 -3.04 -1.39 1.56
CA TRP A 122 -3.36 -0.30 2.47
C TRP A 122 -2.15 0.13 3.29
N VAL A 123 -2.26 1.34 3.85
CA VAL A 123 -1.27 1.94 4.75
C VAL A 123 -1.99 2.32 6.04
N LYS A 124 -1.46 1.89 7.18
CA LYS A 124 -2.05 2.20 8.50
C LYS A 124 -0.99 2.74 9.43
N GLU A 125 -1.32 3.78 10.18
CA GLU A 125 -0.48 4.20 11.30
C GLU A 125 -0.41 3.09 12.35
N PHE A 126 0.79 2.79 12.83
CA PHE A 126 0.97 1.82 13.88
C PHE A 126 1.03 2.52 15.24
N ARG A 127 0.35 1.96 16.26
CA ARG A 127 0.33 2.52 17.62
C ARG A 127 1.74 2.67 18.22
N GLY A 128 2.70 1.84 17.79
CA GLY A 128 4.12 1.93 18.16
C GLY A 128 4.92 2.98 17.37
N GLY A 129 4.25 3.80 16.57
CA GLY A 129 4.85 4.75 15.62
C GLY A 129 5.18 4.13 14.26
N GLY A 130 5.32 4.98 13.25
CA GLY A 130 5.50 4.56 11.86
C GLY A 130 4.22 3.99 11.23
N TYR A 131 4.40 3.28 10.13
CA TYR A 131 3.30 2.77 9.30
C TYR A 131 3.44 1.28 9.04
N ILE A 132 2.31 0.57 9.07
CA ILE A 132 2.17 -0.77 8.49
C ILE A 132 1.70 -0.60 7.06
N LEU A 133 2.55 -1.03 6.13
CA LEU A 133 2.23 -1.22 4.73
C LEU A 133 1.79 -2.67 4.56
N THR A 134 0.56 -2.90 4.11
CA THR A 134 0.16 -4.24 3.70
C THR A 134 0.25 -4.33 2.20
N ILE A 135 1.04 -5.30 1.74
CA ILE A 135 1.42 -5.45 0.35
C ILE A 135 1.14 -6.86 -0.16
N ILE A 136 1.08 -6.97 -1.48
CA ILE A 136 0.98 -8.23 -2.21
C ILE A 136 1.94 -8.21 -3.38
N PHE A 137 2.66 -9.31 -3.60
CA PHE A 137 3.62 -9.39 -4.70
C PHE A 137 2.95 -9.93 -5.96
N GLN A 138 3.31 -9.39 -7.13
CA GLN A 138 2.70 -9.78 -8.40
C GLN A 138 3.00 -11.23 -8.80
N ASN A 139 4.14 -11.79 -8.34
CA ASN A 139 4.49 -13.18 -8.60
C ASN A 139 3.71 -14.20 -7.75
N ASP A 140 3.06 -13.77 -6.67
CA ASP A 140 2.24 -14.61 -5.82
C ASP A 140 1.15 -13.78 -5.13
N THR A 141 0.01 -13.65 -5.82
CA THR A 141 -1.16 -12.92 -5.30
C THR A 141 -1.97 -13.75 -4.28
N TYR A 142 -1.45 -14.89 -3.84
CA TYR A 142 -2.02 -15.65 -2.73
C TYR A 142 -1.34 -15.37 -1.40
N LYS A 143 -0.28 -14.55 -1.39
CA LYS A 143 0.44 -14.19 -0.18
C LYS A 143 0.47 -12.69 0.04
N ILE A 144 0.02 -12.30 1.22
CA ILE A 144 -0.02 -10.91 1.67
C ILE A 144 1.03 -10.71 2.75
N PHE A 145 1.67 -9.56 2.76
CA PHE A 145 2.75 -9.25 3.67
C PHE A 145 2.49 -7.93 4.37
N ASN A 146 2.88 -7.87 5.64
CA ASN A 146 2.94 -6.62 6.40
C ASN A 146 4.40 -6.19 6.51
N ALA A 147 4.66 -4.92 6.17
CA ALA A 147 5.92 -4.25 6.40
C ALA A 147 5.72 -3.09 7.37
N TRP A 148 6.40 -3.10 8.50
CA TRP A 148 6.39 -1.98 9.45
C TRP A 148 7.58 -1.07 9.18
N VAL A 149 7.32 0.12 8.66
CA VAL A 149 8.32 1.14 8.37
C VAL A 149 8.21 2.27 9.39
N TYR A 150 9.32 2.59 10.03
CA TYR A 150 9.38 3.57 11.11
C TYR A 150 10.26 4.75 10.71
N GLN A 151 9.81 5.98 10.98
CA GLN A 151 10.63 7.18 10.79
C GLN A 151 11.44 7.46 12.05
N LEU A 152 12.76 7.50 11.90
CA LEU A 152 13.73 7.82 12.95
C LEU A 152 13.76 9.34 13.22
N ALA A 153 14.33 9.73 14.35
CA ALA A 153 14.38 11.11 14.79
C ALA A 153 15.20 12.03 13.85
N ASP A 154 16.13 11.46 13.09
CA ASP A 154 16.94 12.17 12.08
C ASP A 154 16.21 12.32 10.72
N GLY A 155 14.97 11.85 10.62
CA GLY A 155 14.15 11.88 9.41
C GLY A 155 14.38 10.71 8.46
N ASN A 156 15.33 9.81 8.74
CA ASN A 156 15.53 8.57 7.99
C ASN A 156 14.45 7.54 8.35
N TYR A 157 14.37 6.49 7.53
CA TYR A 157 13.39 5.41 7.71
C TYR A 157 14.09 4.09 7.99
N GLU A 158 13.42 3.25 8.78
CA GLU A 158 13.91 1.93 9.19
C GLU A 158 12.78 0.90 8.98
N LEU A 159 13.09 -0.24 8.34
CA LEU A 159 12.19 -1.38 8.30
C LEU A 159 12.32 -2.20 9.58
N ARG A 160 11.26 -2.22 10.40
CA ARG A 160 11.26 -2.85 11.73
C ARG A 160 10.64 -4.24 11.78
N SER A 161 9.76 -4.55 10.83
CA SER A 161 9.17 -5.88 10.71
C SER A 161 8.77 -6.14 9.27
N PHE A 162 8.93 -7.38 8.82
CA PHE A 162 8.41 -7.85 7.55
C PHE A 162 7.96 -9.29 7.70
N HIS A 163 6.68 -9.58 7.50
CA HIS A 163 6.15 -10.92 7.66
C HIS A 163 4.96 -11.18 6.75
N GLN A 164 4.78 -12.43 6.36
CA GLN A 164 3.54 -12.87 5.74
C GLN A 164 2.39 -12.72 6.75
N LYS A 165 1.29 -12.11 6.31
CA LYS A 165 0.05 -12.03 7.05
C LYS A 165 -0.73 -13.32 6.79
N GLU A 166 -1.11 -14.02 7.86
CA GLU A 166 -2.02 -15.15 7.75
C GLU A 166 -3.40 -14.64 7.33
N MET A 167 -3.93 -15.20 6.24
CA MET A 167 -5.27 -14.95 5.73
C MET A 167 -5.87 -16.27 5.25
N SER A 168 -7.17 -16.41 5.38
CA SER A 168 -7.90 -17.54 4.83
C SER A 168 -7.88 -17.50 3.30
N GLU A 169 -8.04 -18.67 2.68
CA GLU A 169 -8.16 -18.79 1.24
C GLU A 169 -9.34 -17.96 0.69
N CYS A 170 -10.41 -17.81 1.49
CA CYS A 170 -11.56 -16.97 1.16
C CYS A 170 -11.17 -15.50 1.04
N GLU A 171 -10.50 -14.95 2.05
CA GLU A 171 -10.09 -13.55 2.06
C GLU A 171 -9.14 -13.25 0.89
N ILE A 172 -8.24 -14.17 0.57
CA ILE A 172 -7.33 -14.05 -0.58
C ILE A 172 -8.11 -14.02 -1.90
N LYS A 173 -9.14 -14.86 -2.07
CA LYS A 173 -9.99 -14.85 -3.28
C LYS A 173 -10.77 -13.54 -3.41
N ILE A 174 -11.28 -13.01 -2.30
CA ILE A 174 -11.97 -11.71 -2.26
C ILE A 174 -11.01 -10.60 -2.68
N LEU A 175 -9.81 -10.56 -2.11
CA LEU A 175 -8.81 -9.55 -2.46
C LEU A 175 -8.36 -9.65 -3.92
N ASN A 176 -8.19 -10.85 -4.46
CA ASN A 176 -7.90 -11.05 -5.88
C ASN A 176 -9.06 -10.59 -6.78
N LYS A 177 -10.31 -10.67 -6.33
CA LYS A 177 -11.45 -10.19 -7.11
C LYS A 177 -11.59 -8.66 -7.09
N ILE A 178 -11.26 -8.03 -5.96
CA ILE A 178 -11.32 -6.56 -5.80
C ILE A 178 -10.11 -5.89 -6.46
N TYR A 179 -8.90 -6.41 -6.20
CA TYR A 179 -7.64 -5.77 -6.57
C TYR A 179 -6.91 -6.46 -7.74
N GLY A 180 -7.47 -7.53 -8.29
CA GLY A 180 -6.85 -8.36 -9.34
C GLY A 180 -6.40 -7.55 -10.56
N LYS A 181 -7.17 -6.55 -10.97
CA LYS A 181 -6.81 -5.63 -12.06
C LYS A 181 -5.63 -4.74 -11.72
N SER A 182 -5.54 -4.26 -10.48
CA SER A 182 -4.43 -3.44 -9.98
C SER A 182 -3.11 -4.22 -9.97
N PHE A 183 -3.16 -5.56 -9.81
CA PHE A 183 -1.98 -6.42 -9.87
C PHE A 183 -1.37 -6.54 -11.27
N ASN A 184 -2.12 -6.21 -12.33
CA ASN A 184 -1.64 -6.16 -13.70
C ASN A 184 -1.20 -4.75 -14.14
N ASP A 185 -1.26 -3.74 -13.26
CA ASP A 185 -0.72 -2.42 -13.56
C ASP A 185 0.81 -2.54 -13.72
N THR A 186 1.28 -2.35 -14.95
CA THR A 186 2.71 -2.40 -15.29
C THR A 186 3.39 -1.04 -15.23
N VAL A 187 2.60 0.03 -15.10
CA VAL A 187 3.02 1.44 -15.19
C VAL A 187 3.37 1.98 -13.81
N ASN A 188 2.57 1.68 -12.78
CA ASN A 188 2.76 2.24 -11.44
C ASN A 188 3.16 1.20 -10.38
N CYS A 189 2.92 -0.10 -10.64
CA CYS A 189 3.65 -1.13 -9.92
C CYS A 189 5.08 -1.11 -10.45
N ILE A 190 6.00 -0.69 -9.60
CA ILE A 190 7.45 -0.79 -9.79
C ILE A 190 8.00 -1.38 -8.52
#